data_AF-A0AAE4CAT3-F1
#
_entry.id   AF-A0AAE4CAT3-F1
#
_cell.length_a   1.000
_cell.length_b   1.000
_cell.length_c   1.000
_cell.angle_alpha   90.00
_cell.angle_beta   90.00
_cell.angle_gamma   90.00
#
_symmetry.space_group_name_H-M   'P 1'
#
loop_
_entity.id
_entity.type
_entity.pdbx_description
1 polymer ?
#
loop_
_entity_poly.entity_id
_entity_poly.type
_entity_poly.pdbx_seq_one_letter_code
_entity_poly.pdbx_strand_id
1 'polypeptide(L)'
;MSVAVAAPHPAAIDAAPPHTLCPTSATTPDGDVVALGCRGGRSQPWIPAQVAPFVLDSEDLAGLLARPRWIIGGREIDRDVPTLPLEPGTPGVDALVRTAEGLDLVVDVTAGPHDDAGHVRVARLTGGALAAAGDPRADGLAAVLPAGGPR
;
A
#
# COMPACT_ATOMS: atom_id res chain seq x y z
N MET A 1 29.42 11.25 22.59
CA MET A 1 28.13 11.93 22.42
C MET A 1 27.05 11.00 22.97
N SER A 2 26.53 11.28 24.16
CA SER A 2 25.43 10.50 24.76
C SER A 2 24.10 11.19 24.42
N VAL A 3 23.22 10.52 23.69
CA VAL A 3 21.83 10.98 23.53
C VAL A 3 21.06 10.44 24.74
N ALA A 4 20.78 11.32 25.70
CA ALA A 4 19.84 11.03 26.78
C ALA A 4 18.42 11.25 26.26
N VAL A 5 17.59 10.20 26.35
CA VAL A 5 16.25 10.17 25.80
C VAL A 5 15.26 10.12 26.97
N ALA A 6 14.47 11.17 27.18
CA ALA A 6 13.53 11.26 28.30
C ALA A 6 12.37 10.27 28.14
N ALA A 7 11.84 9.69 29.22
CA ALA A 7 10.66 8.82 29.13
C ALA A 7 9.36 9.66 28.96
N PRO A 8 8.42 9.27 28.07
CA PRO A 8 8.41 8.15 27.14
C PRO A 8 8.73 8.60 25.70
N HIS A 9 9.99 8.83 25.39
CA HIS A 9 10.41 9.18 24.04
C HIS A 9 10.67 7.90 23.21
N PRO A 10 10.31 7.86 21.92
CA PRO A 10 10.39 6.66 21.05
C PRO A 10 11.79 6.08 20.80
N ALA A 11 12.83 6.64 21.42
CA ALA A 11 14.20 6.15 21.36
C ALA A 11 14.70 5.68 22.73
N ALA A 12 13.80 5.53 23.71
CA ALA A 12 14.12 4.92 25.00
C ALA A 12 14.49 3.45 24.80
N ILE A 13 15.45 2.97 25.59
CA ILE A 13 15.76 1.54 25.68
C ILE A 13 14.48 0.85 26.19
N ASP A 14 14.08 -0.24 25.52
CA ASP A 14 12.85 -1.00 25.75
C ASP A 14 11.53 -0.39 25.22
N ALA A 15 11.58 0.72 24.49
CA ALA A 15 10.42 1.21 23.74
C ALA A 15 10.37 0.60 22.32
N ALA A 16 9.17 0.14 21.91
CA ALA A 16 8.93 -0.22 20.51
C ALA A 16 8.94 1.06 19.65
N PRO A 17 9.76 1.14 18.58
CA PRO A 17 9.75 2.29 17.69
C PRO A 17 8.38 2.42 17.00
N PRO A 18 7.93 3.66 16.70
CA PRO A 18 6.78 3.85 15.82
C PRO A 18 7.08 3.19 14.46
N HIS A 19 6.16 2.35 13.99
CA HIS A 19 6.32 1.63 12.73
C HIS A 19 5.30 2.07 11.70
N THR A 20 5.64 1.84 10.44
CA THR A 20 4.78 2.14 9.29
C THR A 20 4.13 0.90 8.69
N LEU A 21 4.49 -0.29 9.17
CA LEU A 21 3.90 -1.55 8.72
C LEU A 21 2.38 -1.51 8.91
N CYS A 22 1.64 -1.69 7.80
CA CYS A 22 0.18 -1.68 7.76
C CYS A 22 -0.35 -2.96 7.08
N PRO A 23 -0.13 -4.15 7.67
CA PRO A 23 -0.78 -5.36 7.18
C PRO A 23 -2.30 -5.21 7.33
N THR A 24 -3.04 -5.57 6.29
CA THR A 24 -4.50 -5.40 6.26
C THR A 24 -5.16 -6.73 5.96
N SER A 25 -6.15 -7.11 6.76
CA SER A 25 -6.96 -8.30 6.50
C SER A 25 -8.41 -8.04 6.86
N ALA A 26 -9.32 -8.70 6.16
CA ALA A 26 -10.74 -8.66 6.49
C ALA A 26 -11.37 -10.04 6.28
N THR A 27 -12.43 -10.29 7.04
CA THR A 27 -13.27 -11.49 6.92
C THR A 27 -14.72 -11.05 6.76
N THR A 28 -15.41 -11.57 5.75
CA THR A 28 -16.84 -11.29 5.55
C THR A 28 -17.69 -12.20 6.43
N PRO A 29 -18.97 -11.86 6.70
CA PRO A 29 -19.88 -12.75 7.43
C PRO A 29 -20.07 -14.13 6.78
N ASP A 30 -19.95 -14.20 5.45
CA ASP A 30 -20.06 -15.44 4.67
C ASP A 30 -18.78 -16.30 4.71
N GLY A 31 -17.72 -15.80 5.38
CA GLY A 31 -16.47 -16.53 5.59
C GLY A 31 -15.39 -16.28 4.55
N ASP A 32 -15.58 -15.33 3.62
CA ASP A 32 -14.52 -14.94 2.69
C ASP A 32 -13.42 -14.19 3.45
N VAL A 33 -12.17 -14.37 3.03
CA VAL A 33 -11.00 -13.81 3.70
C VAL A 33 -10.12 -13.09 2.69
N VAL A 34 -9.70 -11.88 3.02
CA VAL A 34 -8.67 -11.15 2.27
C VAL A 34 -7.49 -10.82 3.18
N ALA A 35 -6.30 -10.93 2.63
CA ALA A 35 -5.06 -10.50 3.25
C ALA A 35 -4.25 -9.68 2.24
N LEU A 36 -3.83 -8.49 2.65
CA LEU A 36 -3.02 -7.57 1.87
C LEU A 36 -1.80 -7.14 2.68
N GLY A 37 -0.66 -7.08 2.00
CA GLY A 37 0.55 -6.45 2.51
C GLY A 37 1.13 -5.53 1.45
N CYS A 38 1.88 -4.51 1.89
CA CYS A 38 2.50 -3.54 0.98
C CYS A 38 3.85 -3.08 1.54
N ARG A 39 4.90 -3.11 0.72
CA ARG A 39 6.09 -2.27 0.97
C ARG A 39 5.74 -0.84 0.56
N GLY A 40 5.94 0.14 1.43
CA GLY A 40 5.72 1.54 1.05
C GLY A 40 6.05 2.58 2.12
N GLY A 41 6.79 2.19 3.17
CA GLY A 41 7.13 3.11 4.26
C GLY A 41 5.91 3.85 4.78
N ARG A 42 6.00 5.18 4.87
CA ARG A 42 4.91 6.06 5.35
C ARG A 42 3.70 6.13 4.39
N SER A 43 3.86 5.69 3.15
CA SER A 43 2.79 5.65 2.15
C SER A 43 1.86 4.44 2.32
N GLN A 44 2.22 3.49 3.19
CA GLN A 44 1.45 2.27 3.44
C GLN A 44 -0.01 2.45 3.87
N PRO A 45 -0.46 3.55 4.50
CA PRO A 45 -1.89 3.75 4.70
C PRO A 45 -2.64 4.12 3.40
N TRP A 46 -2.00 4.86 2.48
CA TRP A 46 -2.62 5.33 1.24
C TRP A 46 -2.77 4.23 0.20
N ILE A 47 -1.81 3.31 0.13
CA ILE A 47 -1.74 2.31 -0.93
C ILE A 47 -2.83 1.22 -0.80
N PRO A 48 -2.96 0.50 0.34
CA PRO A 48 -4.05 -0.46 0.57
C PRO A 48 -5.42 0.22 0.56
N ALA A 49 -5.54 1.48 0.98
CA ALA A 49 -6.83 2.19 0.91
C ALA A 49 -7.37 2.32 -0.53
N GLN A 50 -6.49 2.38 -1.53
CA GLN A 50 -6.87 2.42 -2.94
C GLN A 50 -7.16 1.03 -3.53
N VAL A 51 -6.77 -0.05 -2.85
CA VAL A 51 -6.84 -1.43 -3.37
C VAL A 51 -7.86 -2.28 -2.61
N ALA A 52 -7.78 -2.30 -1.29
CA ALA A 52 -8.56 -3.16 -0.40
C ALA A 52 -10.07 -3.12 -0.65
N PRO A 53 -10.71 -1.96 -0.92
CA PRO A 53 -12.15 -1.92 -1.19
C PRO A 53 -12.59 -2.75 -2.40
N PHE A 54 -11.69 -3.01 -3.35
CA PHE A 54 -11.99 -3.72 -4.59
C PHE A 54 -11.55 -5.18 -4.57
N VAL A 55 -10.82 -5.62 -3.54
CA VAL A 55 -10.24 -6.98 -3.53
C VAL A 55 -11.30 -8.05 -3.48
N LEU A 56 -12.36 -7.90 -2.71
CA LEU A 56 -13.38 -8.95 -2.57
C LEU A 56 -14.06 -9.23 -3.92
N ASP A 57 -14.42 -8.17 -4.66
CA ASP A 57 -15.26 -8.30 -5.86
C ASP A 57 -14.47 -8.34 -7.18
N SER A 58 -13.14 -8.18 -7.16
CA SER A 58 -12.35 -8.14 -8.41
C SER A 58 -12.25 -9.51 -9.08
N GLU A 59 -12.59 -9.60 -10.37
CA GLU A 59 -12.33 -10.78 -11.20
C GLU A 59 -10.87 -10.88 -11.63
N ASP A 60 -10.14 -9.74 -11.66
CA ASP A 60 -8.74 -9.65 -12.04
C ASP A 60 -7.94 -8.95 -10.92
N LEU A 61 -7.39 -9.75 -10.00
CA LEU A 61 -6.55 -9.24 -8.93
C LEU A 61 -5.24 -8.65 -9.45
N ALA A 62 -4.66 -9.19 -10.52
CA ALA A 62 -3.41 -8.67 -11.08
C ALA A 62 -3.62 -7.29 -11.72
N GLY A 63 -4.68 -7.13 -12.52
CA GLY A 63 -5.09 -5.84 -13.08
C GLY A 63 -5.46 -4.83 -12.00
N LEU A 64 -6.14 -5.25 -10.93
CA LEU A 64 -6.41 -4.40 -9.77
C LEU A 64 -5.12 -3.83 -9.16
N LEU A 65 -4.10 -4.67 -8.95
CA LEU A 65 -2.81 -4.22 -8.42
C LEU A 65 -2.03 -3.36 -9.44
N ALA A 66 -2.23 -3.59 -10.73
CA ALA A 66 -1.60 -2.81 -11.80
C ALA A 66 -2.18 -1.40 -11.98
N ARG A 67 -3.33 -1.08 -11.36
CA ARG A 67 -3.93 0.26 -11.45
C ARG A 67 -2.92 1.34 -11.03
N PRO A 68 -2.92 2.49 -11.72
CA PRO A 68 -2.11 3.64 -11.32
C PRO A 68 -2.60 4.20 -9.98
N ARG A 69 -1.65 4.70 -9.18
CA ARG A 69 -1.85 5.16 -7.81
C ARG A 69 -1.33 6.57 -7.64
N TRP A 70 -1.87 7.20 -6.62
CA TRP A 70 -1.31 8.39 -6.01
C TRP A 70 -0.92 8.07 -4.57
N ILE A 71 0.11 8.72 -4.05
CA ILE A 71 0.50 8.59 -2.64
C ILE A 71 0.83 9.98 -2.11
N ILE A 72 0.56 10.21 -0.84
CA ILE A 72 1.11 11.40 -0.17
C ILE A 72 2.43 10.98 0.44
N GLY A 73 3.52 11.47 -0.15
CA GLY A 73 4.88 11.24 0.31
C GLY A 73 5.13 11.84 1.70
N GLY A 74 6.16 11.34 2.38
CA GLY A 74 6.70 12.04 3.54
C GLY A 74 7.40 13.33 3.11
N ARG A 75 7.68 14.25 4.05
CA ARG A 75 8.62 15.36 3.80
C ARG A 75 9.96 14.78 3.34
N GLU A 76 10.31 15.04 2.08
CA GLU A 76 11.63 14.74 1.55
C GLU A 76 12.68 15.64 2.23
N ILE A 77 13.92 15.18 2.33
CA ILE A 77 14.99 15.89 3.08
C ILE A 77 15.27 17.28 2.48
N ASP A 78 15.00 17.44 1.19
CA ASP A 78 15.22 18.62 0.36
C ASP A 78 13.94 19.38 0.02
N ARG A 79 12.78 18.99 0.56
CA ARG A 79 11.51 19.68 0.34
C ARG A 79 10.84 20.12 1.64
N ASP A 80 10.44 21.38 1.66
CA ASP A 80 9.76 21.98 2.80
C ASP A 80 8.29 21.52 2.93
N VAL A 81 7.69 21.11 1.81
CA VAL A 81 6.31 20.64 1.71
C VAL A 81 6.23 19.18 1.25
N PRO A 82 5.20 18.41 1.65
CA PRO A 82 5.03 17.04 1.18
C PRO A 82 4.69 16.99 -0.32
N THR A 83 5.06 15.89 -0.95
CA THR A 83 4.78 15.63 -2.37
C THR A 83 3.57 14.72 -2.53
N LEU A 84 2.86 14.88 -3.65
CA LEU A 84 1.89 13.92 -4.15
C LEU A 84 2.47 13.26 -5.41
N PRO A 85 3.26 12.17 -5.28
CA PRO A 85 3.59 11.34 -6.43
C PRO A 85 2.31 10.77 -7.06
N LEU A 86 2.21 10.92 -8.38
CA LEU A 86 1.02 10.63 -9.17
C LEU A 86 1.42 9.85 -10.42
N GLU A 87 1.01 8.59 -10.50
CA GLU A 87 1.30 7.76 -11.68
C GLU A 87 0.41 8.13 -12.87
N PRO A 88 0.90 7.98 -14.10
CA PRO A 88 0.13 8.24 -15.31
C PRO A 88 -1.15 7.41 -15.36
N GLY A 89 -2.27 8.04 -15.72
CA GLY A 89 -3.57 7.38 -15.84
C GLY A 89 -4.34 7.22 -14.52
N THR A 90 -3.86 7.78 -13.42
CA THR A 90 -4.60 7.82 -12.15
C THR A 90 -5.99 8.43 -12.36
N PRO A 91 -7.09 7.72 -12.03
CA PRO A 91 -8.44 8.24 -12.19
C PRO A 91 -8.67 9.52 -11.37
N GLY A 92 -9.34 10.51 -11.96
CA GLY A 92 -9.67 11.76 -11.27
C GLY A 92 -8.47 12.71 -11.09
N VAL A 93 -7.46 12.62 -11.94
CA VAL A 93 -6.21 13.42 -11.89
C VAL A 93 -6.45 14.91 -11.63
N ASP A 94 -7.36 15.56 -12.35
CA ASP A 94 -7.61 17.00 -12.18
C ASP A 94 -8.16 17.35 -10.79
N ALA A 95 -8.98 16.48 -10.21
CA ALA A 95 -9.51 16.67 -8.87
C ALA A 95 -8.43 16.43 -7.80
N LEU A 96 -7.54 15.46 -8.02
CA LEU A 96 -6.40 15.21 -7.15
C LEU A 96 -5.42 16.39 -7.17
N VAL A 97 -5.11 16.94 -8.35
CA VAL A 97 -4.23 18.12 -8.49
C VAL A 97 -4.80 19.33 -7.76
N ARG A 98 -6.09 19.66 -7.97
CA ARG A 98 -6.73 20.78 -7.24
C ARG A 98 -6.75 20.56 -5.73
N THR A 99 -6.98 19.33 -5.30
CA THR A 99 -6.95 18.98 -3.87
C THR A 99 -5.54 19.15 -3.30
N ALA A 100 -4.51 18.74 -4.05
CA ALA A 100 -3.11 18.87 -3.67
C ALA A 100 -2.72 20.35 -3.51
N GLU A 101 -3.06 21.20 -4.48
CA GLU A 101 -2.84 22.65 -4.42
C GLU A 101 -3.50 23.29 -3.19
N GLY A 102 -4.75 22.91 -2.89
CA GLY A 102 -5.47 23.38 -1.71
C GLY A 102 -4.90 22.89 -0.38
N LEU A 103 -4.07 21.85 -0.39
CA LEU A 103 -3.40 21.26 0.77
C LEU A 103 -1.90 21.61 0.85
N ASP A 104 -1.41 22.51 -0.01
CA ASP A 104 0.00 22.88 -0.11
C ASP A 104 0.92 21.68 -0.39
N LEU A 105 0.47 20.77 -1.25
CA LEU A 105 1.22 19.61 -1.72
C LEU A 105 1.81 19.87 -3.10
N VAL A 106 3.06 19.47 -3.30
CA VAL A 106 3.69 19.52 -4.63
C VAL A 106 3.33 18.26 -5.40
N VAL A 107 2.59 18.42 -6.49
CA VAL A 107 2.29 17.30 -7.41
C VAL A 107 3.54 16.91 -8.18
N ASP A 108 3.87 15.63 -8.17
CA ASP A 108 4.96 15.05 -8.94
C ASP A 108 4.42 13.92 -9.83
N VAL A 109 4.27 14.18 -11.12
CA VAL A 109 3.78 13.19 -12.07
C VAL A 109 4.94 12.31 -12.51
N THR A 110 4.89 11.03 -12.16
CA THR A 110 5.96 10.08 -12.47
C THR A 110 5.95 9.71 -13.96
N ALA A 111 7.07 9.19 -14.47
CA ALA A 111 7.16 8.74 -15.86
C ALA A 111 6.34 7.47 -16.18
N GLY A 112 5.87 6.77 -15.14
CA GLY A 112 5.19 5.47 -15.22
C GLY A 112 4.95 4.89 -13.83
N PRO A 113 4.63 3.59 -13.71
CA PRO A 113 4.57 2.92 -12.42
C PRO A 113 5.84 3.16 -11.60
N HIS A 114 5.70 3.53 -10.33
CA HIS A 114 6.80 4.00 -9.48
C HIS A 114 6.93 3.18 -8.21
N ASP A 115 8.16 2.87 -7.78
CA ASP A 115 8.45 2.03 -6.61
C ASP A 115 7.79 2.53 -5.31
N ASP A 116 7.73 3.86 -5.12
CA ASP A 116 7.13 4.46 -3.93
C ASP A 116 5.61 4.27 -3.86
N ALA A 117 4.95 4.00 -5.00
CA ALA A 117 3.55 3.59 -5.04
C ALA A 117 3.33 2.17 -4.48
N GLY A 118 4.41 1.52 -4.08
CA GLY A 118 4.46 0.37 -3.21
C GLY A 118 4.19 -0.97 -3.87
N HIS A 119 4.57 -2.02 -3.17
CA HIS A 119 4.60 -3.38 -3.69
C HIS A 119 3.52 -4.20 -2.99
N VAL A 120 2.29 -4.14 -3.50
CA VAL A 120 1.15 -4.84 -2.90
C VAL A 120 1.20 -6.33 -3.24
N ARG A 121 0.97 -7.17 -2.23
CA ARG A 121 0.67 -8.60 -2.41
C ARG A 121 -0.68 -8.88 -1.78
N VAL A 122 -1.49 -9.69 -2.45
CA VAL A 122 -2.83 -10.04 -1.99
C VAL A 122 -3.05 -11.55 -2.06
N ALA A 123 -3.74 -12.08 -1.05
CA ALA A 123 -4.36 -13.38 -1.08
C ALA A 123 -5.84 -13.22 -0.71
N ARG A 124 -6.73 -13.91 -1.44
CA ARG A 124 -8.17 -13.90 -1.24
C ARG A 124 -8.71 -15.32 -1.27
N LEU A 125 -9.44 -15.70 -0.23
CA LEU A 125 -10.26 -16.90 -0.20
C LEU A 125 -11.72 -16.47 -0.33
N THR A 126 -12.37 -16.86 -1.43
CA THR A 126 -13.78 -16.55 -1.67
C THR A 126 -14.52 -17.81 -2.12
N GLY A 127 -15.60 -18.18 -1.44
CA GLY A 127 -16.36 -19.39 -1.78
C GLY A 127 -15.52 -20.68 -1.86
N GLY A 128 -14.45 -20.78 -1.06
CA GLY A 128 -13.51 -21.90 -1.06
C GLY A 128 -12.43 -21.87 -2.14
N ALA A 129 -12.44 -20.87 -3.04
CA ALA A 129 -11.40 -20.67 -4.05
C ALA A 129 -10.34 -19.68 -3.54
N LEU A 130 -9.07 -20.12 -3.53
CA LEU A 130 -7.94 -19.25 -3.22
C LEU A 130 -7.45 -18.57 -4.51
N ALA A 131 -7.28 -17.26 -4.45
CA ALA A 131 -6.63 -16.44 -5.47
C ALA A 131 -5.51 -15.62 -4.83
N ALA A 132 -4.45 -15.35 -5.58
CA ALA A 132 -3.35 -14.52 -5.14
C ALA A 132 -2.82 -13.68 -6.31
N ALA A 133 -2.35 -12.48 -6.02
CA ALA A 133 -1.71 -11.63 -7.01
C ALA A 133 -0.59 -10.81 -6.39
N GLY A 134 0.33 -10.38 -7.25
CA GLY A 134 1.42 -9.51 -6.89
C GLY A 134 1.47 -8.27 -7.75
N ASP A 135 1.88 -7.15 -7.15
CA ASP A 135 2.15 -5.90 -7.84
C ASP A 135 3.11 -6.05 -9.02
N PRO A 136 2.81 -5.48 -10.20
CA PRO A 136 3.74 -5.43 -11.32
C PRO A 136 4.95 -4.51 -11.07
N ARG A 137 4.90 -3.63 -10.06
CA ARG A 137 6.04 -2.78 -9.65
C ARG A 137 7.14 -3.58 -8.94
N ALA A 138 6.88 -4.84 -8.59
CA ALA A 138 7.72 -5.61 -7.69
C ALA A 138 8.08 -6.97 -8.25
N ASP A 139 9.37 -7.29 -8.21
CA ASP A 139 9.85 -8.65 -8.44
C ASP A 139 9.20 -9.63 -7.46
N GLY A 140 8.88 -10.83 -7.93
CA GLY A 140 8.33 -11.92 -7.14
C GLY A 140 7.17 -12.64 -7.83
N LEU A 141 6.62 -13.64 -7.14
CA LEU A 141 5.59 -14.53 -7.68
C LEU A 141 4.41 -14.61 -6.71
N ALA A 142 3.20 -14.63 -7.26
CA ALA A 142 2.01 -15.10 -6.58
C ALA A 142 1.57 -16.40 -7.24
N ALA A 143 1.44 -17.47 -6.46
CA ALA A 143 1.03 -18.78 -6.94
C ALA A 143 0.10 -19.43 -5.92
N VAL A 144 -0.96 -20.08 -6.42
CA VAL A 144 -1.85 -20.91 -5.62
C VAL A 144 -1.43 -22.36 -5.83
N LEU A 145 -1.06 -23.03 -4.75
CA LEU A 145 -0.71 -24.44 -4.81
C LEU A 145 -1.97 -25.28 -4.62
N PRO A 146 -2.12 -26.40 -5.35
CA PRO A 146 -3.20 -27.34 -5.08
C PRO A 146 -3.05 -27.87 -3.65
N ALA A 147 -4.18 -28.06 -2.98
CA ALA A 147 -4.17 -28.81 -1.72
C ALA A 147 -3.63 -30.21 -2.01
N GLY A 148 -2.50 -30.58 -1.39
CA GLY A 148 -1.98 -31.94 -1.48
C GLY A 148 -3.06 -32.94 -1.06
N GLY A 149 -3.12 -34.08 -1.75
CA GLY A 149 -4.03 -35.19 -1.47
C GLY A 149 -3.97 -35.68 -0.01
N PRO A 150 -4.92 -36.52 0.42
CA PRO A 150 -5.34 -36.67 1.81
C PRO A 150 -4.19 -36.93 2.79
N ARG A 151 -4.26 -36.25 3.95
CA ARG A 151 -3.43 -36.52 5.14
C ARG A 151 -3.84 -37.82 5.80
#